data_AF-A0A136N2W2-F1
#
_entry.id   AF-A0A136N2W2-F1
#
_cell.length_a   1.000
_cell.length_b   1.000
_cell.length_c   1.000
_cell.angle_alpha   90.00
_cell.angle_beta   90.00
_cell.angle_gamma   90.00
#
_symmetry.space_group_name_H-M   'P 1'
#
loop_
_entity.id
_entity.type
_entity.pdbx_description
1 polymer ?
#
loop_
_entity_poly.entity_id
_entity_poly.type
_entity_poly.pdbx_seq_one_letter_code
_entity_poly.pdbx_strand_id
1 'polypeptide(L)' 'MFSLIFGIGGQELLVIGLIVLLMFGGKKLPELMRGLGSGIREFNNAKNNIESEVRENMKELEKEKNNPA' A
#
# COMPACT_ATOMS: atom_id res chain seq x y z
N MET A 1 1.58 -16.96 33.80
CA MET A 1 1.71 -17.71 32.52
C MET A 1 0.74 -17.21 31.44
N PHE A 2 -0.55 -16.95 31.75
CA PHE A 2 -1.51 -16.41 30.77
C PHE A 2 -1.27 -14.94 30.35
N SER A 3 -0.61 -14.13 31.20
CA SER A 3 -0.23 -12.74 30.88
C SER A 3 0.80 -12.61 29.75
N LEU A 4 1.54 -13.68 29.43
CA LEU A 4 2.55 -13.70 28.36
C LEU A 4 1.94 -13.86 26.95
N ILE A 5 0.66 -14.24 26.86
CA ILE A 5 -0.01 -14.55 25.58
C ILE A 5 -0.96 -13.41 25.16
N PHE A 6 -1.48 -12.63 26.12
CA PHE A 6 -2.53 -11.63 25.87
C PHE A 6 -2.09 -10.17 25.88
N GLY A 7 -0.81 -9.90 26.13
CA GLY A 7 -0.27 -8.54 26.15
C GLY A 7 1.00 -8.49 25.35
N ILE A 8 0.92 -8.44 24.01
CA ILE A 8 2.01 -7.86 23.23
C ILE A 8 1.96 -6.35 23.55
N GLY A 9 2.53 -5.98 24.68
CA GLY A 9 2.73 -4.60 25.05
C GLY A 9 3.77 -3.96 24.13
N GLY A 10 3.91 -2.63 24.23
CA GLY A 10 4.95 -1.92 23.47
C GLY A 10 6.36 -2.48 23.69
N GLN A 11 6.60 -3.16 24.81
CA GLN A 11 7.88 -3.77 25.15
C GLN A 11 8.20 -5.00 24.29
N GLU A 12 7.26 -5.94 24.06
CA GLU A 12 7.52 -7.07 23.15
C GLU A 12 7.74 -6.62 21.72
N LEU A 13 6.95 -5.64 21.22
CA LEU A 13 7.15 -5.08 19.89
C LEU A 13 8.52 -4.42 19.74
N LEU A 14 9.02 -3.75 20.78
CA LEU A 14 10.34 -3.14 20.77
C LEU A 14 11.44 -4.20 20.71
N VAL A 15 11.33 -5.31 21.45
CA VAL A 15 12.28 -6.42 21.39
C VAL A 15 12.28 -7.09 20.02
N ILE A 16 11.11 -7.39 19.45
CA ILE A 16 10.98 -7.96 18.11
C ILE A 16 11.57 -6.99 17.07
N GLY A 17 11.23 -5.71 17.17
CA GLY A 17 11.77 -4.65 16.33
C GLY A 17 13.28 -4.58 16.40
N LEU A 18 13.87 -4.73 17.60
CA LEU A 18 15.32 -4.73 17.80
C LEU A 18 15.99 -5.96 17.15
N ILE A 19 15.40 -7.16 17.28
CA ILE A 19 15.90 -8.36 16.60
C ILE A 19 15.89 -8.19 15.09
N VAL A 20 14.77 -7.70 14.53
CA VAL A 20 14.65 -7.38 13.10
C VAL A 20 15.69 -6.32 12.70
N LEU A 21 15.89 -5.30 13.53
CA LEU A 21 16.89 -4.25 13.29
C LEU A 21 18.33 -4.79 13.29
N LEU A 22 18.63 -5.79 14.12
CA LEU A 22 19.95 -6.44 14.15
C LEU A 22 20.15 -7.35 12.92
N MET A 23 19.11 -8.08 12.50
CA MET A 23 19.17 -8.96 11.33
C MET A 23 19.30 -8.18 10.01
N PHE A 24 18.48 -7.14 9.84
CA PHE A 24 18.44 -6.38 8.59
C PHE A 24 19.32 -5.12 8.65
N GLY A 25 19.69 -4.64 9.83
CA GLY A 25 20.42 -3.39 10.02
C GLY A 25 19.50 -2.17 10.03
N GLY A 26 19.87 -1.16 10.83
CA GLY A 26 19.09 0.08 11.01
C GLY A 26 18.85 0.90 9.74
N LYS A 27 19.66 0.70 8.70
CA LYS A 27 19.53 1.40 7.42
C LYS A 27 18.56 0.70 6.44
N LYS A 28 18.44 -0.64 6.50
CA LYS A 28 17.61 -1.38 5.54
C LYS A 28 16.12 -1.23 5.82
N LEU A 29 15.72 -1.13 7.09
CA LEU A 29 14.30 -1.02 7.43
C LEU A 29 13.66 0.28 6.88
N PRO A 30 14.26 1.48 7.05
CA PRO A 30 13.76 2.71 6.41
C PRO A 30 13.85 2.68 4.88
N GLU A 31 14.89 2.06 4.31
CA GLU A 31 15.07 1.93 2.86
C GLU A 31 13.96 1.08 2.22
N LEU A 32 13.62 -0.05 2.84
CA LEU A 32 12.51 -0.92 2.43
C LEU A 32 11.16 -0.20 2.57
N MET A 33 10.94 0.53 3.67
CA MET A 33 9.71 1.32 3.85
C MET A 33 9.55 2.40 2.79
N ARG A 34 10.64 3.09 2.43
CA ARG A 34 10.62 4.10 1.37
C ARG A 34 10.35 3.47 0.00
N GLY A 35 10.99 2.35 -0.32
CA GLY A 35 10.75 1.61 -1.55
C GLY A 35 9.31 1.11 -1.67
N LEU A 36 8.79 0.48 -0.62
CA LEU A 36 7.41 -0.01 -0.56
C LEU A 36 6.41 1.16 -0.66
N GLY A 37 6.65 2.25 0.06
CA GLY A 37 5.80 3.43 0.06
C GLY A 37 5.71 4.09 -1.32
N SER A 38 6.85 4.26 -1.99
CA SER A 38 6.88 4.75 -3.38
C SER A 38 6.17 3.80 -4.33
N GLY A 39 6.42 2.49 -4.24
CA GLY A 39 5.78 1.48 -5.08
C GLY A 39 4.25 1.46 -4.92
N ILE A 40 3.74 1.52 -3.68
CA ILE A 40 2.29 1.62 -3.41
C ILE A 40 1.71 2.91 -3.99
N ARG A 41 2.43 4.04 -3.89
CA ARG A 41 1.99 5.32 -4.45
C ARG A 41 1.91 5.26 -5.98
N GLU A 42 2.95 4.76 -6.65
CA GLU A 42 2.96 4.57 -8.10
C GLU A 42 1.80 3.65 -8.54
N PHE A 43 1.60 2.55 -7.83
CA PHE A 43 0.53 1.59 -8.10
C PHE A 43 -0.86 2.23 -8.00
N ASN A 44 -1.11 3.01 -6.93
CA ASN A 44 -2.37 3.72 -6.75
C ASN A 44 -2.60 4.78 -7.83
N ASN A 45 -1.57 5.52 -8.23
CA ASN A 45 -1.67 6.50 -9.31
C ASN A 45 -2.03 5.83 -10.64
N ALA A 46 -1.35 4.74 -10.99
CA ALA A 46 -1.63 3.97 -12.20
C ALA A 46 -3.06 3.42 -12.19
N LYS A 47 -3.50 2.84 -11.07
CA LYS A 47 -4.88 2.37 -10.90
C LYS A 47 -5.90 3.48 -11.15
N ASN A 48 -5.68 4.67 -10.57
CA ASN A 48 -6.62 5.79 -10.69
C ASN A 48 -6.69 6.36 -12.11
N ASN A 49 -5.56 6.42 -12.82
CA ASN A 49 -5.53 6.85 -14.22
C ASN A 49 -6.31 5.87 -15.10
N ILE A 50 -6.07 4.56 -14.96
CA ILE A 50 -6.80 3.52 -15.69
C ILE A 50 -8.30 3.60 -15.40
N GLU A 51 -8.69 3.77 -14.13
CA GLU A 51 -10.11 3.89 -13.76
C GLU A 51 -10.76 5.12 -14.41
N SER A 52 -10.05 6.24 -14.48
CA SER A 52 -10.51 7.48 -15.12
C SER A 52 -10.66 7.30 -16.63
N GLU A 53 -9.64 6.75 -17.30
CA GLU A 53 -9.66 6.47 -18.73
C GLU A 53 -10.81 5.52 -19.10
N VAL A 54 -11.02 4.45 -18.34
CA VAL A 54 -12.13 3.51 -18.58
C VAL A 54 -13.48 4.20 -18.43
N ARG A 55 -13.65 5.05 -17.40
CA ARG A 55 -14.91 5.81 -17.21
C ARG A 55 -15.15 6.82 -18.32
N GLU A 56 -14.11 7.51 -18.79
CA GLU A 56 -14.24 8.48 -19.88
C GLU A 56 -14.61 7.80 -21.19
N ASN A 57 -13.92 6.71 -21.54
CA ASN A 57 -14.23 5.91 -22.72
C ASN A 57 -15.67 5.35 -22.67
N MET A 58 -16.13 4.85 -21.52
CA MET A 58 -17.51 4.37 -21.37
C MET A 58 -18.53 5.50 -21.56
N LYS A 59 -18.28 6.69 -21.00
CA LYS A 59 -19.16 7.86 -21.18
C LYS A 59 -19.22 8.34 -22.63
N GLU A 60 -18.11 8.24 -23.36
CA GLU A 60 -18.05 8.60 -24.78
C GLU A 60 -18.85 7.61 -25.64
N LEU A 61 -18.66 6.30 -25.42
CA LEU A 61 -19.44 5.24 -26.07
C LEU A 61 -20.95 5.33 -25.78
N GLU A 62 -21.33 5.72 -24.56
CA GLU A 62 -22.73 5.95 -24.21
C GLU A 62 -23.32 7.19 -24.89
N LYS A 63 -22.52 8.25 -25.09
CA LYS A 63 -22.96 9.46 -25.82
C LYS A 63 -23.13 9.19 -27.31
N GLU A 64 -22.22 8.43 -27.92
CA GLU A 64 -22.30 8.05 -29.33
C GLU A 64 -23.51 7.13 -29.59
N LYS A 65 -23.75 6.15 -28.71
CA LYS A 65 -24.90 5.23 -28.83
C LYS A 65 -26.26 5.90 -28.64
N ASN A 66 -26.34 6.93 -27.79
CA ASN A 66 -27.60 7.62 -27.49
C ASN A 66 -27.90 8.80 -28.44
N ASN A 67 -27.08 9.01 -29.46
CA ASN A 67 -27.33 9.99 -30.52
C ASN A 67 -27.49 9.27 -31.88
N PRO A 68 -28.61 8.58 -32.14
CA PRO A 68 -28.89 8.07 -33.47
C PRO A 68 -29.14 9.28 -34.38
N ALA A 69 -28.30 9.42 -35.40
CA ALA A 69 -28.49 10.37 -36.49
C ALA A 69 -29.82 10.12 -37.22
#